data_AF-A0A2X0Z264-F1
#
_entry.id   AF-A0A2X0Z264-F1
#
_cell.length_a   1.000
_cell.length_b   1.000
_cell.length_c   1.000
_cell.angle_alpha   90.00
_cell.angle_beta   90.00
_cell.angle_gamma   90.00
#
_symmetry.space_group_name_H-M   'P 1'
#
loop_
_entity.id
_entity.type
_entity.pdbx_description
1 polymer ?
#
loop_
_entity_poly.entity_id
_entity_poly.type
_entity_poly.pdbx_seq_one_letter_code
_entity_poly.pdbx_strand_id
1 'polypeptide(L)'
;MKRYKILGGIFLFVVLILSACLDDSKKYNFYGESDNWSVKYKTEVTKEREFGEYIFKYIGKEPAPVVFVYKIESTSLNIGIAEDTFNQKDNVHIGTVECTGCKAYTTENDKIEATLEWDGKTETIKLDSK
;
A
#
# COMPACT_ATOMS: atom_id res chain seq x y z
N MET A 1 31.32 49.81 -11.93
CA MET A 1 30.08 49.08 -12.30
C MET A 1 30.39 47.89 -13.21
N LYS A 2 30.70 46.70 -12.68
CA LYS A 2 30.91 45.49 -13.53
C LYS A 2 30.93 44.15 -12.78
N ARG A 3 31.11 44.13 -11.45
CA ARG A 3 31.22 42.89 -10.65
C ARG A 3 29.88 42.26 -10.23
N TYR A 4 28.79 43.02 -10.20
CA TYR A 4 27.45 42.52 -9.87
C TYR A 4 26.78 41.73 -11.00
N LYS A 5 27.21 41.93 -12.26
CA LYS A 5 26.67 41.17 -13.41
C LYS A 5 27.16 39.72 -13.45
N ILE A 6 28.33 39.43 -12.85
CA ILE A 6 28.90 38.08 -12.78
C ILE A 6 28.34 37.32 -11.57
N LEU A 7 28.13 38.00 -10.44
CA LEU A 7 27.51 37.40 -9.24
C LEU A 7 26.04 36.99 -9.46
N GLY A 8 25.26 37.78 -10.22
CA GLY A 8 23.87 37.47 -10.52
C GLY A 8 23.69 36.21 -11.39
N GLY A 9 24.66 35.90 -12.25
CA GLY A 9 24.62 34.69 -13.09
C GLY A 9 24.95 33.41 -12.33
N ILE A 10 25.82 33.48 -11.32
CA ILE A 10 26.20 32.34 -10.48
C ILE A 10 25.08 31.98 -9.49
N PHE A 11 24.37 32.97 -8.95
CA PHE A 11 23.20 32.73 -8.10
C PHE A 11 22.05 32.06 -8.87
N LEU A 12 21.85 32.39 -10.15
CA LEU A 12 20.82 31.78 -11.00
C LEU A 12 21.10 30.29 -11.30
N PHE A 13 22.37 29.89 -11.37
CA PHE A 13 22.77 28.50 -11.63
C PHE A 13 22.58 27.59 -10.40
N VAL A 14 22.72 28.13 -9.18
CA VAL A 14 22.54 27.37 -7.93
C VAL A 14 21.06 27.06 -7.64
N VAL A 15 20.13 27.89 -8.13
CA VAL A 15 18.67 27.62 -8.00
C VAL A 15 18.21 26.49 -8.93
N LEU A 16 18.89 26.26 -10.07
CA LEU A 16 18.52 25.22 -11.03
C LEU A 16 18.89 23.79 -10.56
N ILE A 17 19.91 23.63 -9.72
CA ILE A 17 20.33 22.32 -9.17
C ILE A 17 19.47 21.85 -7.97
N LEU A 18 18.53 22.67 -7.49
CA LEU A 18 17.60 22.29 -6.41
C LEU A 18 16.31 21.61 -6.91
N SER A 19 16.18 21.34 -8.21
CA SER A 19 14.91 20.92 -8.83
C SER A 19 14.67 19.41 -8.93
N ALA A 20 15.48 18.56 -8.29
CA ALA A 20 15.31 17.11 -8.43
C ALA A 20 15.68 16.31 -7.17
N CYS A 21 15.00 16.55 -6.05
CA CYS A 21 14.48 15.39 -5.31
C CYS A 21 13.26 14.92 -6.09
N LEU A 22 13.48 14.26 -7.23
CA LEU A 22 12.44 13.50 -7.89
C LEU A 22 12.06 12.41 -6.89
N ASP A 23 10.83 12.47 -6.41
CA ASP A 23 10.25 11.42 -5.58
C ASP A 23 10.16 10.18 -6.49
N ASP A 24 11.17 9.31 -6.43
CA ASP A 24 11.25 8.04 -7.19
C ASP A 24 10.22 7.02 -6.67
N SER A 25 9.24 7.46 -5.87
CA SER A 25 8.22 6.62 -5.29
C SER A 25 7.18 6.23 -6.34
N LYS A 26 6.92 4.93 -6.43
CA LYS A 26 5.85 4.36 -7.26
C LYS A 26 4.70 3.98 -6.35
N LYS A 27 3.49 4.27 -6.81
CA LYS A 27 2.26 3.94 -6.08
C LYS A 27 1.50 2.87 -6.83
N TYR A 28 1.09 1.83 -6.13
CA TYR A 28 0.26 0.76 -6.68
C TYR A 28 -0.98 0.59 -5.83
N ASN A 29 -2.11 0.35 -6.49
CA ASN A 29 -3.39 0.10 -5.84
C ASN A 29 -3.93 -1.23 -6.36
N PHE A 30 -4.27 -2.12 -5.44
CA PHE A 30 -4.86 -3.41 -5.72
C PHE A 30 -6.22 -3.50 -5.07
N TYR A 31 -7.13 -4.19 -5.73
CA TYR A 31 -8.50 -4.34 -5.27
C TYR A 31 -9.10 -5.67 -5.69
N GLY A 32 -9.94 -6.23 -4.81
CA GLY A 32 -10.73 -7.41 -5.11
C GLY A 32 -11.92 -7.51 -4.16
N GLU A 33 -12.92 -8.26 -4.59
CA GLU A 33 -14.10 -8.56 -3.78
C GLU A 33 -14.46 -10.05 -3.84
N SER A 34 -15.21 -10.48 -2.84
CA SER A 34 -15.82 -11.79 -2.70
C SER A 34 -17.25 -11.61 -2.17
N ASP A 35 -17.91 -12.70 -1.80
CA ASP A 35 -19.30 -12.66 -1.34
C ASP A 35 -19.47 -11.83 -0.06
N ASN A 36 -18.48 -11.82 0.84
CA ASN A 36 -18.58 -11.14 2.13
C ASN A 36 -17.54 -10.04 2.35
N TRP A 37 -16.53 -9.91 1.49
CA TRP A 37 -15.43 -8.98 1.71
C TRP A 37 -15.05 -8.16 0.49
N SER A 38 -14.76 -6.89 0.73
CA SER A 38 -14.11 -5.96 -0.20
C SER A 38 -12.74 -5.59 0.36
N VAL A 39 -11.69 -5.81 -0.43
CA VAL A 39 -10.29 -5.66 0.02
C VAL A 39 -9.55 -4.71 -0.88
N LYS A 40 -8.78 -3.81 -0.27
CA LYS A 40 -7.84 -2.92 -0.95
C LYS A 40 -6.46 -3.04 -0.34
N TYR A 41 -5.44 -3.02 -1.18
CA TYR A 41 -4.05 -2.84 -0.77
C TYR A 41 -3.45 -1.70 -1.56
N LYS A 42 -3.00 -0.65 -0.87
CA LYS A 42 -2.32 0.49 -1.46
C LYS A 42 -0.89 0.49 -1.00
N THR A 43 0.06 0.66 -1.90
CA THR A 43 1.48 0.65 -1.55
C THR A 43 2.22 1.79 -2.21
N GLU A 44 3.17 2.37 -1.47
CA GLU A 44 4.16 3.32 -1.95
C GLU A 44 5.55 2.70 -1.83
N VAL A 45 6.19 2.51 -2.98
CA VAL A 45 7.45 1.78 -3.14
C VAL A 45 8.53 2.74 -3.60
N THR A 46 9.65 2.80 -2.89
CA THR A 46 10.88 3.46 -3.31
C THR A 46 12.00 2.42 -3.50
N LYS A 47 13.22 2.88 -3.78
CA LYS A 47 14.40 1.99 -3.86
C LYS A 47 14.72 1.29 -2.55
N GLU A 48 14.37 1.89 -1.41
CA GLU A 48 14.81 1.45 -0.08
C GLU A 48 13.68 1.10 0.88
N ARG A 49 12.44 1.51 0.58
CA ARG A 49 11.28 1.25 1.43
C ARG A 49 10.05 0.88 0.62
N GLU A 50 9.20 0.08 1.22
CA GLU A 50 7.81 -0.06 0.84
C GLU A 50 6.92 0.21 2.05
N PHE A 51 5.90 1.02 1.85
CA PHE A 51 4.84 1.27 2.82
C PHE A 51 3.50 0.86 2.22
N GLY A 52 2.82 -0.07 2.87
CA GLY A 52 1.54 -0.61 2.48
C GLY A 52 0.43 -0.24 3.47
N GLU A 53 -0.76 0.04 2.96
CA GLU A 53 -2.02 0.18 3.68
C GLU A 53 -2.99 -0.87 3.14
N TYR A 54 -3.49 -1.76 3.99
CA TYR A 54 -4.58 -2.68 3.64
C TYR A 54 -5.88 -2.24 4.30
N ILE A 55 -6.98 -2.39 3.56
CA ILE A 55 -8.32 -2.05 3.99
C ILE A 55 -9.21 -3.26 3.74
N PHE A 56 -9.78 -3.79 4.80
CA PHE A 56 -10.81 -4.82 4.75
C PHE A 56 -12.15 -4.19 5.06
N LYS A 57 -13.16 -4.42 4.21
CA LYS A 57 -14.53 -4.04 4.48
C LYS A 57 -15.43 -5.27 4.36
N TYR A 58 -16.19 -5.54 5.40
CA TYR A 58 -17.21 -6.56 5.34
C TYR A 58 -18.45 -6.03 4.59
N ILE A 59 -18.84 -6.72 3.52
CA ILE A 59 -19.96 -6.40 2.62
C ILE A 59 -21.03 -7.51 2.60
N GLY A 60 -20.86 -8.54 3.43
CA GLY A 60 -21.78 -9.66 3.54
C GLY A 60 -23.18 -9.25 4.03
N LYS A 61 -24.16 -10.11 3.74
CA LYS A 61 -25.56 -9.91 4.15
C LYS A 61 -25.82 -10.23 5.62
N GLU A 62 -25.09 -11.20 6.15
CA GLU A 62 -25.15 -11.58 7.57
C GLU A 62 -24.42 -10.54 8.43
N PRO A 63 -24.71 -10.44 9.75
CA PRO A 63 -23.94 -9.59 10.64
C PRO A 63 -22.43 -9.82 10.50
N ALA A 64 -21.65 -8.74 10.52
CA ALA A 64 -20.20 -8.83 10.41
C ALA A 64 -19.59 -9.58 11.60
N PRO A 65 -18.53 -10.38 11.40
CA PRO A 65 -17.89 -11.12 12.48
C PRO A 65 -17.27 -10.19 13.51
N VAL A 66 -17.20 -10.60 14.77
CA VAL A 66 -16.53 -9.83 15.82
C VAL A 66 -15.01 -9.84 15.62
N VAL A 67 -14.47 -10.98 15.18
CA VAL A 67 -13.05 -11.26 14.98
C VAL A 67 -12.88 -11.97 13.64
N PHE A 68 -11.81 -11.68 12.93
CA PHE A 68 -11.43 -12.40 11.72
C PHE A 68 -9.91 -12.53 11.63
N VAL A 69 -9.44 -13.60 10.98
CA VAL A 69 -8.03 -13.79 10.63
C VAL A 69 -7.85 -13.39 9.18
N TYR A 70 -6.76 -12.67 8.89
CA TYR A 70 -6.38 -12.35 7.52
C TYR A 70 -4.97 -12.82 7.22
N LYS A 71 -4.74 -13.12 5.94
CA LYS A 71 -3.42 -13.32 5.35
C LYS A 71 -3.37 -12.60 4.00
N ILE A 72 -2.40 -11.73 3.80
CA ILE A 72 -2.13 -11.08 2.51
C ILE A 72 -0.77 -11.54 2.01
N GLU A 73 -0.74 -12.10 0.80
CA GLU A 73 0.48 -12.57 0.15
C GLU A 73 0.53 -12.17 -1.32
N SER A 74 1.73 -11.95 -1.82
CA SER A 74 2.02 -11.82 -3.24
C SER A 74 2.97 -12.93 -3.68
N THR A 75 3.17 -13.07 -4.98
CA THR A 75 4.16 -14.01 -5.54
C THR A 75 5.57 -13.83 -4.95
N SER A 76 5.89 -12.62 -4.47
CA SER A 76 7.24 -12.20 -4.08
C SER A 76 7.37 -11.85 -2.60
N LEU A 77 6.27 -11.61 -1.87
CA LEU A 77 6.26 -11.17 -0.48
C LEU A 77 5.09 -11.73 0.33
N ASN A 78 5.35 -12.02 1.60
CA ASN A 78 4.29 -12.10 2.60
C ASN A 78 4.07 -10.69 3.17
N ILE A 79 2.87 -10.13 2.97
CA ILE A 79 2.54 -8.76 3.35
C ILE A 79 2.06 -8.73 4.80
N GLY A 80 1.30 -9.73 5.24
CA GLY A 80 0.90 -9.83 6.64
C GLY A 80 -0.01 -11.02 6.94
N ILE A 81 0.01 -11.45 8.20
CA ILE A 81 -0.93 -12.43 8.77
C ILE A 81 -1.24 -12.05 10.21
N ALA A 82 -2.51 -11.88 10.56
CA ALA A 82 -2.94 -11.61 11.92
C ALA A 82 -4.42 -11.94 12.14
N GLU A 83 -4.80 -12.09 13.40
CA GLU A 83 -6.18 -12.03 13.88
C GLU A 83 -6.50 -10.59 14.30
N ASP A 84 -7.65 -10.06 13.88
CA ASP A 84 -8.01 -8.67 14.15
C ASP A 84 -9.53 -8.44 14.24
N THR A 85 -9.92 -7.19 14.54
CA THR A 85 -11.29 -6.71 14.65
C THR A 85 -11.48 -5.42 13.84
N PHE A 86 -12.71 -4.98 13.63
CA PHE A 86 -12.98 -3.72 12.93
C PHE A 86 -12.55 -2.52 13.79
N ASN A 87 -11.70 -1.65 13.23
CA ASN A 87 -11.18 -0.46 13.90
C ASN A 87 -11.74 0.86 13.33
N GLN A 88 -12.66 0.76 12.38
CA GLN A 88 -13.40 1.88 11.79
C GLN A 88 -14.91 1.60 11.77
N LYS A 89 -15.69 2.63 11.44
CA LYS A 89 -17.14 2.49 11.21
C LYS A 89 -17.43 1.60 10.00
N ASP A 90 -18.68 1.17 9.89
CA ASP A 90 -19.21 0.43 8.73
C ASP A 90 -18.45 -0.88 8.43
N ASN A 91 -18.03 -1.58 9.50
CA ASN A 91 -17.31 -2.85 9.45
C ASN A 91 -16.04 -2.77 8.58
N VAL A 92 -15.23 -1.73 8.83
CA VAL A 92 -13.96 -1.50 8.15
C VAL A 92 -12.81 -1.72 9.13
N HIS A 93 -11.79 -2.42 8.65
CA HIS A 93 -10.49 -2.53 9.28
C HIS A 93 -9.43 -1.91 8.37
N ILE A 94 -8.56 -1.08 8.93
CA ILE A 94 -7.40 -0.50 8.24
C ILE A 94 -6.15 -0.87 9.02
N GLY A 95 -5.16 -1.42 8.34
CA GLY A 95 -3.84 -1.65 8.90
C GLY A 95 -2.74 -1.30 7.91
N THR A 96 -1.52 -1.24 8.43
CA THR A 96 -0.34 -0.84 7.66
C THR A 96 0.79 -1.84 7.81
N VAL A 97 1.66 -1.87 6.81
CA VAL A 97 2.90 -2.62 6.81
C VAL A 97 4.00 -1.73 6.26
N GLU A 98 5.20 -1.83 6.83
CA GLU A 98 6.36 -1.14 6.31
C GLU A 98 7.53 -2.11 6.26
N CYS A 99 8.29 -2.05 5.18
CA CYS A 99 9.54 -2.77 5.04
C CYS A 99 10.60 -1.81 4.50
N THR A 100 11.78 -1.80 5.14
CA THR A 100 12.94 -0.99 4.76
C THR A 100 14.13 -1.93 4.50
N GLY A 101 14.79 -1.77 3.36
CA GLY A 101 15.90 -2.65 2.93
C GLY A 101 15.45 -4.04 2.45
N CYS A 102 14.25 -4.14 1.88
CA CYS A 102 13.64 -5.40 1.45
C CYS A 102 14.34 -5.97 0.22
N LYS A 103 14.34 -7.30 0.09
CA LYS A 103 14.90 -7.99 -1.09
C LYS A 103 14.03 -7.86 -2.35
N ALA A 104 12.72 -7.68 -2.15
CA ALA A 104 11.74 -7.52 -3.20
C ALA A 104 10.74 -6.44 -2.76
N TYR A 105 10.08 -5.84 -3.74
CA TYR A 105 9.02 -4.86 -3.54
C TYR A 105 7.85 -5.18 -4.45
N THR A 106 6.67 -4.71 -4.07
CA THR A 106 5.46 -4.81 -4.88
C THR A 106 5.61 -4.01 -6.18
N THR A 107 5.07 -4.57 -7.26
CA THR A 107 5.02 -4.01 -8.61
C THR A 107 3.61 -4.15 -9.19
N GLU A 108 3.29 -3.37 -10.23
CA GLU A 108 1.97 -3.43 -10.91
C GLU A 108 1.57 -4.83 -11.41
N ASN A 109 2.56 -5.70 -11.68
CA ASN A 109 2.34 -7.05 -12.23
C ASN A 109 2.23 -8.12 -11.14
N ASP A 110 2.38 -7.76 -9.86
CA ASP A 110 2.24 -8.72 -8.77
C ASP A 110 0.80 -9.22 -8.67
N LYS A 111 0.68 -10.53 -8.51
CA LYS A 111 -0.57 -11.19 -8.16
C LYS A 111 -0.64 -11.23 -6.65
N ILE A 112 -1.58 -10.50 -6.08
CA ILE A 112 -1.79 -10.43 -4.63
C ILE A 112 -3.07 -11.19 -4.30
N GLU A 113 -3.01 -12.03 -3.27
CA GLU A 113 -4.14 -12.76 -2.74
C GLU A 113 -4.35 -12.40 -1.27
N ALA A 114 -5.60 -12.13 -0.90
CA ALA A 114 -6.04 -11.93 0.47
C ALA A 114 -6.94 -13.10 0.88
N THR A 115 -6.60 -13.80 1.94
CA THR A 115 -7.44 -14.83 2.55
C THR A 115 -7.99 -14.31 3.87
N LEU A 116 -9.30 -14.43 4.06
CA LEU A 116 -9.99 -14.05 5.29
C LEU A 116 -10.72 -15.25 5.87
N GLU A 117 -10.60 -15.45 7.18
CA GLU A 117 -11.25 -16.52 7.93
C GLU A 117 -12.04 -15.95 9.12
N TRP A 118 -13.30 -16.34 9.26
CA TRP A 118 -14.17 -15.89 10.36
C TRP A 118 -15.30 -16.88 10.56
N ASP A 119 -15.74 -17.12 11.80
CA ASP A 119 -16.90 -17.99 12.11
C ASP A 119 -16.89 -19.36 11.39
N GLY A 120 -15.70 -19.93 11.15
CA GLY A 120 -15.52 -21.19 10.41
C GLY A 120 -15.69 -21.10 8.88
N LYS A 121 -15.81 -19.89 8.33
CA LYS A 121 -15.83 -19.58 6.89
C LYS A 121 -14.45 -19.11 6.43
N THR A 122 -14.17 -19.29 5.15
CA THR A 122 -12.94 -18.83 4.50
C THR A 122 -13.27 -18.28 3.12
N GLU A 123 -12.73 -17.11 2.79
CA GLU A 123 -12.77 -16.54 1.44
C GLU A 123 -11.37 -16.14 0.99
N THR A 124 -11.01 -16.48 -0.24
CA THR A 124 -9.75 -16.06 -0.87
C THR A 124 -10.08 -15.14 -2.04
N ILE A 125 -9.43 -13.98 -2.07
CA ILE A 125 -9.72 -12.86 -2.96
C ILE A 125 -8.45 -12.53 -3.72
N LYS A 126 -8.53 -12.58 -5.05
CA LYS A 126 -7.46 -12.06 -5.91
C LYS A 126 -7.62 -10.56 -6.00
N LEU A 127 -6.52 -9.84 -5.78
CA LEU A 127 -6.47 -8.39 -5.90
C LEU A 127 -5.78 -8.03 -7.20
N ASP A 128 -6.51 -7.35 -8.08
CA ASP A 128 -6.00 -6.88 -9.36
C ASP A 128 -5.54 -5.43 -9.24
N SER A 129 -4.46 -5.09 -9.94
CA SER A 129 -3.98 -3.72 -10.02
C SER A 129 -4.96 -2.84 -10.81
N LYS A 130 -5.21 -1.62 -10.34
CA LYS A 130 -6.01 -0.60 -11.03
C LYS A 130 -5.22 0.68 -11.28
#